data_AF-B5EH04-F1
#
_entry.id   AF-B5EH04-F1
#
_cell.length_a   1.000
_cell.length_b   1.000
_cell.length_c   1.000
_cell.angle_alpha   90.00
_cell.angle_beta   90.00
_cell.angle_gamma   90.00
#
_symmetry.space_group_name_H-M   'P 1'
#
loop_
_entity.id
_entity.type
_entity.pdbx_description
1 polymer ?
#
loop_
_entity_poly.entity_id
_entity_poly.type
_entity_poly.pdbx_seq_one_letter_code
_entity_poly.pdbx_strand_id
1 'polypeptide(L)'
;MTRTLTSLLILIPLALVLASSAWSAEAPESVCLQCHASLPDRLGAPVNLWQKSVHAQNGISCNSCHGGDPKDAPTAMTPAKGFLGAPKEGAIPAFCGRCHPGVLKDYLSSAHGRALGKGGPTCVTCHGNHEVLKASLTLINEKSCSRCHSFERARIIRDGMQQTEAHIQGIELRLGGYGSIGVDTERLGKELFSVRNSFHSLFHEVNTARVKSESGRINAELSKLDRELQLIDEEQVRRRIMGGIAVAALLSIALLAYLLRRTFRD
;
A
#
# COMPACT_ATOMS: atom_id res chain seq x y z
N MET A 1 -3.58 -64.46 -40.47
CA MET A 1 -4.98 -64.14 -40.80
C MET A 1 -5.61 -63.53 -39.55
N THR A 2 -5.49 -62.21 -39.35
CA THR A 2 -6.38 -61.13 -39.85
C THR A 2 -7.76 -61.10 -39.18
N ARG A 3 -7.97 -60.13 -38.28
CA ARG A 3 -9.06 -59.12 -38.27
C ARG A 3 -9.13 -58.48 -36.87
N THR A 4 -8.60 -57.27 -36.62
CA THR A 4 -9.03 -55.91 -37.02
C THR A 4 -10.23 -55.34 -36.26
N LEU A 5 -9.99 -54.13 -35.71
CA LEU A 5 -10.91 -53.02 -35.42
C LEU A 5 -11.89 -53.14 -34.24
N THR A 6 -11.66 -52.28 -33.23
CA THR A 6 -12.48 -51.07 -33.03
C THR A 6 -11.72 -50.06 -32.16
N SER A 7 -11.09 -49.09 -32.83
CA SER A 7 -10.79 -47.78 -32.25
C SER A 7 -12.07 -46.97 -32.22
N LEU A 8 -12.44 -46.43 -31.06
CA LEU A 8 -13.25 -45.22 -30.93
C LEU A 8 -12.58 -44.40 -29.81
N LEU A 9 -11.67 -43.47 -30.14
CA LEU A 9 -11.99 -42.04 -30.32
C LEU A 9 -12.89 -41.50 -29.20
N ILE A 10 -12.27 -41.12 -28.08
CA ILE A 10 -12.81 -40.07 -27.19
C ILE A 10 -11.71 -39.01 -27.05
N LEU A 11 -11.72 -38.10 -28.02
CA LEU A 11 -11.05 -36.80 -28.00
C LEU A 11 -11.92 -35.84 -27.17
N ILE A 12 -11.39 -35.37 -26.04
CA ILE A 12 -11.31 -33.96 -25.53
C ILE A 12 -12.61 -33.10 -25.59
N PRO A 13 -13.00 -32.36 -24.51
CA PRO A 13 -12.13 -31.43 -23.76
C PRO A 13 -12.27 -31.48 -22.22
N LEU A 14 -11.25 -31.33 -21.36
CA LEU A 14 -10.14 -30.36 -21.24
C LEU A 14 -10.52 -28.86 -21.16
N ALA A 15 -11.76 -28.49 -20.89
CA ALA A 15 -12.13 -27.06 -20.82
C ALA A 15 -13.18 -26.71 -19.76
N LEU A 16 -13.13 -27.31 -18.57
CA LEU A 16 -14.13 -27.01 -17.51
C LEU A 16 -13.53 -26.77 -16.11
N VAL A 17 -12.32 -26.19 -16.02
CA VAL A 17 -11.71 -25.78 -14.73
C VAL A 17 -11.23 -24.31 -14.71
N LEU A 18 -11.50 -23.52 -15.77
CA LEU A 18 -11.09 -22.10 -15.85
C LEU A 18 -12.27 -21.12 -15.71
N ALA A 19 -13.14 -21.35 -14.73
CA ALA A 19 -14.17 -20.39 -14.38
C ALA A 19 -14.31 -20.24 -12.86
N SER A 20 -13.18 -20.09 -12.16
CA SER A 20 -13.18 -19.26 -10.95
C SER A 20 -13.32 -17.82 -11.43
N SER A 21 -14.56 -17.44 -11.76
CA SER A 21 -14.93 -16.04 -11.85
C SER A 21 -14.56 -15.41 -10.51
N ALA A 22 -13.47 -14.65 -10.51
CA ALA A 22 -13.25 -13.64 -9.51
C ALA A 22 -14.52 -12.80 -9.46
N TRP A 23 -15.35 -13.06 -8.46
CA TRP A 23 -16.39 -12.14 -8.04
C TRP A 23 -15.65 -10.89 -7.58
N SER A 24 -15.32 -10.02 -8.55
CA SER A 24 -15.08 -8.64 -8.24
C SER A 24 -16.44 -8.12 -7.80
N ALA A 25 -16.63 -7.97 -6.49
CA ALA A 25 -17.72 -7.16 -5.98
C ALA A 25 -17.46 -5.75 -6.49
N GLU A 26 -18.07 -5.40 -7.62
CA GLU A 26 -18.06 -4.04 -8.14
C GLU A 26 -18.69 -3.18 -7.05
N ALA A 27 -17.89 -2.31 -6.42
CA ALA A 27 -18.37 -1.43 -5.38
C ALA A 27 -19.54 -0.62 -5.97
N PRO A 28 -20.71 -0.56 -5.30
CA PRO A 28 -21.88 0.07 -5.89
C PRO A 28 -21.54 1.51 -6.28
N GLU A 29 -21.56 1.78 -7.58
CA GLU A 29 -21.16 3.06 -8.14
C GLU A 29 -22.11 4.14 -7.60
N SER A 30 -21.56 5.17 -6.93
CA SER A 30 -22.38 6.21 -6.30
C SER A 30 -23.04 7.09 -7.36
N VAL A 31 -24.26 7.59 -7.08
CA VAL A 31 -24.94 8.55 -7.97
C VAL A 31 -24.09 9.80 -8.22
N CYS A 32 -23.20 10.14 -7.27
CA CYS A 32 -22.24 11.22 -7.41
C CYS A 32 -21.32 10.98 -8.61
N LEU A 33 -20.76 9.77 -8.74
CA LEU A 33 -19.88 9.41 -9.85
C LEU A 33 -20.65 9.33 -11.16
N GLN A 34 -21.80 8.66 -11.17
CA GLN A 34 -22.61 8.47 -12.38
C GLN A 34 -22.99 9.81 -13.03
N CYS A 35 -23.45 10.78 -12.23
CA CYS A 35 -23.79 12.09 -12.75
C CYS A 35 -22.55 12.92 -13.07
N HIS A 36 -21.59 13.04 -12.14
CA HIS A 36 -20.45 13.95 -12.33
C HIS A 36 -19.47 13.48 -13.41
N ALA A 37 -19.33 12.18 -13.67
CA ALA A 37 -18.43 11.66 -14.71
C ALA A 37 -18.78 12.20 -16.11
N SER A 38 -20.07 12.43 -16.36
CA SER A 38 -20.59 12.95 -17.65
C SER A 38 -20.57 14.47 -17.77
N LEU A 39 -20.28 15.20 -16.69
CA LEU A 39 -20.33 16.67 -16.71
C LEU A 39 -19.01 17.27 -17.23
N PRO A 40 -19.07 18.40 -17.94
CA PRO A 40 -17.86 19.06 -18.42
C PRO A 40 -17.10 19.79 -17.29
N ASP A 41 -15.84 20.09 -17.59
CA ASP A 41 -14.99 21.03 -16.87
C ASP A 41 -14.93 20.79 -15.36
N ARG A 42 -15.28 21.82 -14.58
CA ARG A 42 -15.14 21.88 -13.13
C ARG A 42 -15.89 20.79 -12.37
N LEU A 43 -16.93 20.21 -12.96
CA LEU A 43 -17.79 19.24 -12.29
C LEU A 43 -17.40 17.79 -12.59
N GLY A 44 -16.86 17.50 -13.79
CA GLY A 44 -16.38 16.15 -14.14
C GLY A 44 -14.89 15.93 -13.98
N ALA A 45 -14.05 16.96 -14.10
CA ALA A 45 -12.60 16.83 -13.90
C ALA A 45 -12.22 16.20 -12.54
N PRO A 46 -12.89 16.53 -11.41
CA PRO A 46 -12.63 15.86 -10.13
C PRO A 46 -12.79 14.34 -10.17
N VAL A 47 -13.71 13.80 -10.98
CA VAL A 47 -13.94 12.35 -11.09
C VAL A 47 -12.72 11.67 -11.71
N ASN A 48 -12.21 12.22 -12.81
CA ASN A 48 -11.02 11.68 -13.51
C ASN A 48 -9.76 11.72 -12.63
N LEU A 49 -9.62 12.77 -11.82
CA LEU A 49 -8.52 12.89 -10.86
C LEU A 49 -8.69 11.90 -9.70
N TRP A 50 -9.91 11.79 -9.17
CA TRP A 50 -10.24 10.88 -8.07
C TRP A 50 -9.98 9.42 -8.41
N GLN A 51 -10.32 8.97 -9.62
CA GLN A 51 -10.08 7.59 -10.06
C GLN A 51 -8.60 7.16 -9.94
N LYS A 52 -7.66 8.10 -10.00
CA LYS A 52 -6.22 7.84 -9.86
C LYS A 52 -5.72 7.90 -8.42
N SER A 53 -6.58 8.32 -7.48
CA SER A 53 -6.21 8.55 -6.09
C SER A 53 -6.14 7.25 -5.27
N VAL A 54 -5.40 7.31 -4.16
CA VAL A 54 -5.44 6.23 -3.16
C VAL A 54 -6.82 6.07 -2.52
N HIS A 55 -7.63 7.13 -2.52
CA HIS A 55 -8.99 7.08 -1.98
C HIS A 55 -9.90 6.23 -2.86
N ALA A 56 -9.83 6.37 -4.19
CA ALA A 56 -10.58 5.49 -5.10
C ALA A 56 -10.16 4.03 -4.97
N GLN A 57 -8.85 3.77 -4.89
CA GLN A 57 -8.30 2.42 -4.69
C GLN A 57 -8.81 1.75 -3.39
N ASN A 58 -9.22 2.55 -2.40
CA ASN A 58 -9.74 2.07 -1.11
C ASN A 58 -11.27 2.27 -0.96
N GLY A 59 -11.99 2.51 -2.06
CA GLY A 59 -13.47 2.60 -2.05
C GLY A 59 -14.03 3.86 -1.37
N ILE A 60 -13.21 4.89 -1.14
CA ILE A 60 -13.65 6.15 -0.53
C ILE A 60 -14.25 7.05 -1.62
N SER A 61 -15.58 7.05 -1.73
CA SER A 61 -16.34 7.81 -2.73
C SER A 61 -16.50 9.31 -2.37
N CYS A 62 -17.05 10.08 -3.29
CA CYS A 62 -17.19 11.54 -3.22
C CYS A 62 -17.88 12.01 -1.93
N ASN A 63 -18.94 11.31 -1.54
CA ASN A 63 -19.77 11.62 -0.37
C ASN A 63 -19.03 11.38 0.96
N SER A 64 -18.00 10.53 0.99
CA SER A 64 -17.16 10.36 2.19
C SER A 64 -16.45 11.65 2.59
N CYS A 65 -16.15 12.51 1.60
CA CYS A 65 -15.57 13.83 1.82
C CYS A 65 -16.64 14.93 1.79
N HIS A 66 -17.42 15.01 0.72
CA HIS A 66 -18.36 16.10 0.48
C HIS A 66 -19.73 15.92 1.16
N GLY A 67 -19.97 14.78 1.83
CA GLY A 67 -21.27 14.45 2.39
C GLY A 67 -22.31 14.19 1.30
N GLY A 68 -23.60 14.32 1.66
CA GLY A 68 -24.69 14.05 0.75
C GLY A 68 -25.10 12.58 0.67
N ASP A 69 -26.08 12.29 -0.17
CA ASP A 69 -26.66 10.95 -0.32
C ASP A 69 -26.18 10.28 -1.61
N PRO A 70 -25.34 9.21 -1.53
CA PRO A 70 -24.82 8.53 -2.71
C PRO A 70 -25.85 7.66 -3.43
N LYS A 71 -27.11 7.59 -2.95
CA LYS A 71 -28.17 6.76 -3.51
C LYS A 71 -29.36 7.55 -4.07
N ASP A 72 -29.39 8.87 -3.87
CA ASP A 72 -30.55 9.73 -4.15
C ASP A 72 -30.14 10.96 -4.98
N ALA A 73 -30.00 10.78 -6.30
CA ALA A 73 -29.48 11.82 -7.19
C ALA A 73 -30.24 13.18 -7.10
N PRO A 74 -31.59 13.23 -7.07
CA PRO A 74 -32.32 14.50 -7.04
C PRO A 74 -32.00 15.39 -5.83
N THR A 75 -31.72 14.79 -4.66
CA THR A 75 -31.50 15.55 -3.42
C THR A 75 -30.12 15.32 -2.79
N ALA A 76 -29.23 14.60 -3.49
CA ALA A 76 -27.90 14.19 -3.01
C ALA A 76 -27.09 15.34 -2.42
N MET A 77 -27.15 16.52 -3.03
CA MET A 77 -26.35 17.69 -2.65
C MET A 77 -27.11 18.71 -1.77
N THR A 78 -28.23 18.31 -1.15
CA THR A 78 -28.96 19.21 -0.25
C THR A 78 -28.33 19.24 1.15
N PRO A 79 -28.44 20.36 1.89
CA PRO A 79 -28.03 20.42 3.29
C PRO A 79 -28.75 19.37 4.16
N ALA A 80 -30.00 19.04 3.84
CA ALA A 80 -30.79 18.02 4.54
C ALA A 80 -30.17 16.62 4.46
N LYS A 81 -29.45 16.32 3.37
CA LYS A 81 -28.67 15.08 3.21
C LYS A 81 -27.23 15.19 3.73
N GLY A 82 -26.91 16.27 4.46
CA GLY A 82 -25.59 16.49 5.02
C GLY A 82 -24.52 16.82 3.98
N PHE A 83 -24.90 17.39 2.84
CA PHE A 83 -23.93 17.84 1.85
C PHE A 83 -23.13 19.05 2.38
N LEU A 84 -21.81 18.93 2.32
CA LEU A 84 -20.84 19.89 2.84
C LEU A 84 -20.25 20.79 1.74
N GLY A 85 -20.35 20.37 0.48
CA GLY A 85 -19.76 21.08 -0.66
C GLY A 85 -18.23 21.12 -0.61
N ALA A 86 -17.64 22.06 -1.36
CA ALA A 86 -16.20 22.28 -1.35
C ALA A 86 -15.78 23.06 -0.08
N PRO A 87 -14.85 22.54 0.74
CA PRO A 87 -14.42 23.22 1.95
C PRO A 87 -13.67 24.51 1.65
N LYS A 88 -13.89 25.54 2.47
CA LYS A 88 -13.01 26.72 2.53
C LYS A 88 -11.64 26.31 3.08
N GLU A 89 -10.60 27.06 2.74
CA GLU A 89 -9.20 26.75 3.10
C GLU A 89 -9.01 26.38 4.57
N GLY A 90 -9.53 27.20 5.50
CA GLY A 90 -9.43 26.94 6.95
C GLY A 90 -10.13 25.66 7.42
N ALA A 91 -11.09 25.12 6.67
CA ALA A 91 -11.83 23.91 7.00
C ALA A 91 -11.24 22.64 6.38
N ILE A 92 -10.26 22.78 5.47
CA ILE A 92 -9.63 21.64 4.79
C ILE A 92 -9.00 20.64 5.78
N PRO A 93 -8.23 21.07 6.82
CA PRO A 93 -7.67 20.12 7.77
C PRO A 93 -8.73 19.28 8.49
N ALA A 94 -9.86 19.90 8.86
CA ALA A 94 -10.96 19.18 9.50
C ALA A 94 -11.61 18.15 8.55
N PHE A 95 -11.69 18.45 7.25
CA PHE A 95 -12.19 17.50 6.24
C PHE A 95 -11.37 16.21 6.20
N CYS A 96 -10.05 16.32 6.11
CA CYS A 96 -9.12 15.19 6.08
C CYS A 96 -9.04 14.48 7.44
N GLY A 97 -9.10 15.24 8.52
CA GLY A 97 -8.95 14.74 9.89
C GLY A 97 -10.09 13.87 10.40
N ARG A 98 -11.24 13.82 9.70
CA ARG A 98 -12.33 12.86 10.01
C ARG A 98 -11.86 11.41 9.93
N CYS A 99 -11.00 11.11 8.96
CA CYS A 99 -10.41 9.78 8.79
C CYS A 99 -8.94 9.73 9.26
N HIS A 100 -8.24 10.88 9.26
CA HIS A 100 -6.83 10.99 9.67
C HIS A 100 -6.66 11.82 10.95
N PRO A 101 -7.26 11.44 12.10
CA PRO A 101 -7.25 12.26 13.31
C PRO A 101 -5.86 12.44 13.92
N GLY A 102 -5.00 11.40 13.84
CA GLY A 102 -3.61 11.50 14.30
C GLY A 102 -2.82 12.55 13.51
N VAL A 103 -2.91 12.49 12.17
CA VAL A 103 -2.29 13.47 11.27
C VAL A 103 -2.83 14.88 11.51
N LEU A 104 -4.14 15.03 11.70
CA LEU A 104 -4.73 16.33 12.01
C LEU A 104 -4.15 16.92 13.29
N LYS A 105 -4.04 16.11 14.35
CA LYS A 105 -3.43 16.52 15.62
C LYS A 105 -2.01 17.01 15.41
N ASP A 106 -1.18 16.24 14.68
CA ASP A 106 0.21 16.60 14.43
C ASP A 106 0.32 17.88 13.61
N TYR A 107 -0.46 17.99 12.53
CA TYR A 107 -0.54 19.21 11.70
C TYR A 107 -0.93 20.43 12.52
N LEU A 108 -1.99 20.39 13.33
CA LEU A 108 -2.42 21.52 14.16
C LEU A 108 -1.36 21.91 15.19
N SER A 109 -0.58 20.95 15.69
CA SER A 109 0.53 21.20 16.61
C SER A 109 1.80 21.72 15.91
N SER A 110 1.87 21.68 14.58
CA SER A 110 3.01 22.15 13.79
C SER A 110 3.02 23.68 13.59
N ALA A 111 4.12 24.22 13.07
CA ALA A 111 4.18 25.64 12.70
C ALA A 111 3.21 25.98 11.54
N HIS A 112 2.98 25.05 10.62
CA HIS A 112 2.02 25.23 9.52
C HIS A 112 0.58 25.32 10.04
N GLY A 113 0.18 24.40 10.92
CA GLY A 113 -1.16 24.42 11.51
C GLY A 113 -1.42 25.65 12.39
N ARG A 114 -0.42 26.10 13.16
CA ARG A 114 -0.52 27.37 13.91
C ARG A 114 -0.67 28.60 13.02
N ALA A 115 -0.22 28.53 11.77
CA ALA A 115 -0.34 29.59 10.77
C ALA A 115 -1.59 29.44 9.87
N LEU A 116 -2.47 28.45 10.13
CA LEU A 116 -3.71 28.26 9.38
C LEU A 116 -4.56 29.54 9.38
N GLY A 117 -4.99 29.97 8.20
CA GLY A 117 -5.74 31.23 8.03
C GLY A 117 -4.89 32.50 8.09
N LYS A 118 -3.56 32.39 8.30
CA LYS A 118 -2.59 33.49 8.30
C LYS A 118 -1.47 33.28 7.27
N GLY A 119 -1.73 32.48 6.23
CA GLY A 119 -0.75 32.13 5.18
C GLY A 119 -0.02 30.79 5.39
N GLY A 120 -0.40 30.01 6.41
CA GLY A 120 0.08 28.64 6.56
C GLY A 120 -0.56 27.68 5.53
N PRO A 121 0.19 26.66 5.04
CA PRO A 121 -0.33 25.70 4.07
C PRO A 121 -1.37 24.77 4.71
N THR A 122 -2.24 24.19 3.89
CA THR A 122 -3.21 23.17 4.29
C THR A 122 -2.81 21.80 3.75
N CYS A 123 -3.61 20.76 4.05
CA CYS A 123 -3.38 19.40 3.56
C CYS A 123 -3.23 19.36 2.03
N VAL A 124 -4.11 20.08 1.31
CA VAL A 124 -4.14 20.07 -0.15
C VAL A 124 -2.99 20.86 -0.78
N THR A 125 -2.29 21.70 -0.01
CA THR A 125 -1.12 22.43 -0.50
C THR A 125 0.02 21.47 -0.90
N CYS A 126 0.16 20.37 -0.16
CA CYS A 126 1.15 19.34 -0.46
C CYS A 126 0.53 18.11 -1.12
N HIS A 127 -0.63 17.64 -0.64
CA HIS A 127 -1.21 16.36 -1.10
C HIS A 127 -2.15 16.47 -2.31
N GLY A 128 -2.54 17.68 -2.73
CA GLY A 128 -3.67 17.85 -3.65
C GLY A 128 -5.01 17.49 -3.00
N ASN A 129 -6.09 17.41 -3.78
CA ASN A 129 -7.46 17.22 -3.27
C ASN A 129 -8.21 16.02 -3.89
N HIS A 130 -8.26 15.93 -5.22
CA HIS A 130 -8.97 14.88 -5.93
C HIS A 130 -8.02 13.79 -6.40
N GLU A 131 -6.81 14.12 -6.88
CA GLU A 131 -5.76 13.15 -7.21
C GLU A 131 -4.83 12.88 -6.01
N VAL A 132 -5.39 12.63 -4.81
CA VAL A 132 -4.56 12.39 -3.62
C VAL A 132 -3.81 11.08 -3.79
N LEU A 133 -2.49 11.15 -3.85
CA LEU A 133 -1.61 10.00 -4.00
C LEU A 133 -1.10 9.49 -2.64
N LYS A 134 -0.48 8.30 -2.65
CA LYS A 134 0.18 7.75 -1.46
C LYS A 134 1.27 8.72 -1.01
N ALA A 135 1.24 9.08 0.26
CA ALA A 135 2.24 9.97 0.84
C ALA A 135 3.64 9.35 0.70
N SER A 136 4.60 10.17 0.28
CA SER A 136 6.02 9.78 0.19
C SER A 136 6.90 11.03 0.32
N LEU A 137 8.20 10.83 0.47
CA LEU A 137 9.18 11.92 0.58
C LEU A 137 9.19 12.85 -0.63
N THR A 138 8.62 12.46 -1.77
CA THR A 138 8.52 13.32 -2.97
C THR A 138 7.65 14.55 -2.74
N LEU A 139 6.74 14.51 -1.76
CA LEU A 139 5.92 15.65 -1.36
C LEU A 139 6.76 16.76 -0.70
N ILE A 140 7.92 16.40 -0.12
CA ILE A 140 8.87 17.36 0.44
C ILE A 140 9.87 17.74 -0.65
N ASN A 141 9.46 18.66 -1.52
CA ASN A 141 10.26 19.12 -2.66
C ASN A 141 10.40 20.64 -2.68
N GLU A 142 11.47 21.10 -3.34
CA GLU A 142 11.79 22.52 -3.45
C GLU A 142 10.65 23.33 -4.05
N LYS A 143 10.04 22.84 -5.14
CA LYS A 143 8.94 23.53 -5.82
C LYS A 143 7.76 23.82 -4.87
N SER A 144 7.44 22.90 -3.97
CA SER A 144 6.28 23.02 -3.07
C SER A 144 6.60 23.87 -1.85
N CYS A 145 7.77 23.66 -1.24
CA CYS A 145 8.19 24.36 -0.03
C CYS A 145 8.62 25.80 -0.30
N SER A 146 9.27 26.06 -1.45
CA SER A 146 9.77 27.39 -1.84
C SER A 146 8.67 28.39 -2.22
N ARG A 147 7.39 27.97 -2.19
CA ARG A 147 6.23 28.85 -2.40
C ARG A 147 6.07 29.89 -1.30
N CYS A 148 6.60 29.62 -0.10
CA CYS A 148 6.41 30.47 1.07
C CYS A 148 7.73 30.83 1.76
N HIS A 149 8.69 29.90 1.84
CA HIS A 149 9.96 30.10 2.54
C HIS A 149 11.07 29.29 1.86
N SER A 150 12.34 29.52 2.20
CA SER A 150 13.45 28.75 1.59
C SER A 150 13.32 27.24 1.84
N PHE A 151 13.82 26.44 0.88
CA PHE A 151 13.75 24.98 0.96
C PHE A 151 14.68 24.37 2.00
N GLU A 152 15.66 25.11 2.51
CA GLU A 152 16.76 24.57 3.31
C GLU A 152 16.30 23.75 4.53
N ARG A 153 15.31 24.25 5.28
CA ARG A 153 14.77 23.50 6.43
C ARG A 153 14.06 22.21 6.01
N ALA A 154 13.27 22.28 4.92
CA ALA A 154 12.55 21.12 4.41
C ALA A 154 13.49 20.07 3.82
N ARG A 155 14.60 20.50 3.20
CA ARG A 155 15.70 19.62 2.76
C ARG A 155 16.28 18.83 3.92
N ILE A 156 16.60 19.48 5.04
CA ILE A 156 17.11 18.81 6.25
C ILE A 156 16.11 17.77 6.78
N ILE A 157 14.82 18.09 6.81
CA ILE A 157 13.76 17.15 7.23
C ILE A 157 13.73 15.94 6.29
N ARG A 158 13.64 16.19 4.99
CA ARG A 158 13.60 15.12 3.97
C ARG A 158 14.81 14.22 4.07
N ASP A 159 16.01 14.79 4.09
CA ASP A 159 17.26 14.04 4.12
C ASP A 159 17.38 13.23 5.43
N GLY A 160 16.89 13.78 6.55
CA GLY A 160 16.80 13.06 7.84
C GLY A 160 15.79 11.90 7.88
N MET A 161 14.89 11.81 6.91
CA MET A 161 13.89 10.75 6.80
C MET A 161 14.21 9.73 5.69
N GLN A 162 15.12 10.05 4.77
CA GLN A 162 15.46 9.21 3.62
C GLN A 162 15.93 7.80 4.02
N GLN A 163 16.81 7.71 5.02
CA GLN A 163 17.32 6.41 5.48
C GLN A 163 16.20 5.54 6.05
N THR A 164 15.30 6.12 6.82
CA THR A 164 14.18 5.40 7.43
C THR A 164 13.18 4.91 6.39
N GLU A 165 12.84 5.75 5.41
CA GLU A 165 11.99 5.36 4.28
C GLU A 165 12.61 4.18 3.50
N ALA A 166 13.90 4.25 3.18
CA ALA A 166 14.60 3.17 2.47
C ALA A 166 14.61 1.86 3.27
N HIS A 167 14.77 1.94 4.59
CA HIS A 167 14.75 0.78 5.47
C HIS A 167 13.36 0.13 5.53
N ILE A 168 12.29 0.94 5.65
CA ILE A 168 10.90 0.44 5.59
C ILE A 168 10.66 -0.26 4.26
N GLN A 169 11.00 0.36 3.13
CA GLN A 169 10.80 -0.22 1.80
C GLN A 169 11.56 -1.55 1.63
N GLY A 170 12.79 -1.64 2.17
CA GLY A 170 13.57 -2.88 2.16
C GLY A 170 12.89 -4.02 2.91
N ILE A 171 12.33 -3.74 4.10
CA ILE A 171 11.59 -4.72 4.90
C ILE A 171 10.27 -5.10 4.19
N GLU A 172 9.55 -4.14 3.61
CA GLU A 172 8.31 -4.41 2.84
C GLU A 172 8.58 -5.38 1.68
N LEU A 173 9.67 -5.17 0.94
CA LEU A 173 10.05 -6.04 -0.18
C LEU A 173 10.38 -7.47 0.31
N ARG A 174 11.11 -7.62 1.41
CA ARG A 174 11.44 -8.93 2.00
C ARG A 174 10.19 -9.67 2.46
N LEU A 175 9.30 -8.99 3.19
CA LEU A 175 8.01 -9.54 3.63
C LEU A 175 7.14 -10.01 2.46
N GLY A 176 7.07 -9.22 1.38
CA GLY A 176 6.38 -9.62 0.17
C GLY A 176 6.95 -10.89 -0.47
N GLY A 177 8.28 -11.06 -0.43
CA GLY A 177 8.96 -12.27 -0.88
C GLY A 177 8.57 -13.51 -0.05
N TYR A 178 8.50 -13.38 1.27
CA TYR A 178 8.11 -14.49 2.16
C TYR A 178 6.68 -14.99 1.95
N GLY A 179 5.75 -14.08 1.68
CA GLY A 179 4.37 -14.44 1.37
C GLY A 179 4.25 -15.36 0.14
N SER A 180 5.12 -15.18 -0.86
CA SER A 180 5.13 -15.99 -2.08
C SER A 180 5.61 -17.44 -1.88
N ILE A 181 6.34 -17.71 -0.80
CA ILE A 181 6.89 -19.03 -0.46
C ILE A 181 6.20 -19.67 0.75
N GLY A 182 5.08 -19.10 1.20
CA GLY A 182 4.26 -19.67 2.27
C GLY A 182 4.84 -19.54 3.67
N VAL A 183 5.78 -18.63 3.89
CA VAL A 183 6.31 -18.32 5.24
C VAL A 183 5.34 -17.38 5.94
N ASP A 184 4.86 -17.77 7.12
CA ASP A 184 3.99 -16.92 7.93
C ASP A 184 4.77 -15.71 8.45
N THR A 185 4.37 -14.54 7.98
CA THR A 185 4.95 -13.25 8.34
C THR A 185 3.90 -12.27 8.86
N GLU A 186 2.70 -12.75 9.24
CA GLU A 186 1.58 -11.89 9.62
C GLU A 186 1.94 -10.98 10.79
N ARG A 187 2.62 -11.52 11.81
CA ARG A 187 3.10 -10.74 12.96
C ARG A 187 4.05 -9.62 12.55
N LEU A 188 5.08 -9.94 11.76
CA LEU A 188 6.08 -8.98 11.30
C LEU A 188 5.48 -7.90 10.41
N GLY A 189 4.50 -8.27 9.57
CA GLY A 189 3.72 -7.33 8.78
C GLY A 189 2.94 -6.32 9.63
N LYS A 190 2.28 -6.78 10.70
CA LYS A 190 1.57 -5.89 11.65
C LYS A 190 2.52 -4.96 12.40
N GLU A 191 3.67 -5.47 12.82
CA GLU A 191 4.69 -4.66 13.48
C GLU A 191 5.25 -3.59 12.53
N LEU A 192 5.61 -3.96 11.30
CA LEU A 192 6.05 -3.00 10.29
C LEU A 192 4.98 -1.94 10.00
N PHE A 193 3.71 -2.33 9.92
CA PHE A 193 2.61 -1.39 9.73
C PHE A 193 2.52 -0.35 10.86
N SER A 194 2.68 -0.79 12.12
CA SER A 194 2.73 0.11 13.29
C SER A 194 3.91 1.09 13.21
N VAL A 195 5.10 0.57 12.88
CA VAL A 195 6.31 1.39 12.72
C VAL A 195 6.14 2.40 11.58
N ARG A 196 5.59 1.97 10.44
CA ARG A 196 5.29 2.84 9.30
C ARG A 196 4.31 3.94 9.67
N ASN A 197 3.28 3.66 10.47
CA ASN A 197 2.34 4.68 10.92
C ASN A 197 3.02 5.73 11.82
N SER A 198 3.93 5.28 12.70
CA SER A 198 4.75 6.17 13.52
C SER A 198 5.72 7.01 12.68
N PHE A 199 6.22 6.46 11.58
CA PHE A 199 7.06 7.21 10.63
C PHE A 199 6.26 8.23 9.82
N HIS A 200 5.06 7.87 9.36
CA HIS A 200 4.18 8.75 8.60
C HIS A 200 3.73 9.98 9.41
N SER A 201 3.57 9.87 10.73
CA SER A 201 3.23 11.04 11.56
C SER A 201 4.33 12.12 11.53
N LEU A 202 5.60 11.72 11.39
CA LEU A 202 6.73 12.66 11.33
C LEU A 202 6.70 13.59 10.11
N PHE A 203 6.00 13.24 9.03
CA PHE A 203 5.85 14.13 7.87
C PHE A 203 5.12 15.43 8.22
N HIS A 204 4.36 15.43 9.31
CA HIS A 204 3.62 16.60 9.81
C HIS A 204 4.35 17.31 10.96
N GLU A 205 5.54 16.82 11.34
CA GLU A 205 6.44 17.48 12.27
C GLU A 205 7.45 18.34 11.50
N VAL A 206 7.50 19.62 11.83
CA VAL A 206 8.38 20.62 11.16
C VAL A 206 9.58 21.01 12.03
N ASN A 207 9.73 20.42 13.21
CA ASN A 207 10.89 20.53 14.08
C ASN A 207 11.97 19.49 13.69
N THR A 208 13.08 19.98 13.15
CA THR A 208 14.20 19.14 12.67
C THR A 208 14.83 18.29 13.77
N ALA A 209 14.92 18.80 15.00
CA ALA A 209 15.49 18.05 16.13
C ALA A 209 14.58 16.88 16.53
N ARG A 210 13.26 17.11 16.56
CA ARG A 210 12.28 16.06 16.87
C ARG A 210 12.22 15.01 15.76
N VAL A 211 12.20 15.42 14.49
CA VAL A 211 12.28 14.49 13.35
C VAL A 211 13.53 13.61 13.46
N LYS A 212 14.70 14.21 13.71
CA LYS A 212 15.96 13.44 13.84
C LYS A 212 15.91 12.44 15.00
N SER A 213 15.39 12.85 16.16
CA SER A 213 15.26 11.98 17.34
C SER A 213 14.31 10.80 17.08
N GLU A 214 13.12 11.08 16.55
CA GLU A 214 12.11 10.04 16.28
C GLU A 214 12.52 9.11 15.14
N SER A 215 13.13 9.62 14.06
CA SER A 215 13.71 8.78 13.01
C SER A 215 14.78 7.82 13.58
N GLY A 216 15.57 8.27 14.55
CA GLY A 216 16.54 7.42 15.26
C GLY A 216 15.87 6.28 16.04
N ARG A 217 14.79 6.58 16.78
CA ARG A 217 14.00 5.56 17.49
C ARG A 217 13.37 4.56 16.53
N ILE A 218 12.75 5.05 15.46
CA ILE A 218 12.12 4.22 14.43
C ILE A 218 13.15 3.32 13.75
N ASN A 219 14.33 3.85 13.40
CA ASN A 219 15.39 3.04 12.83
C ASN A 219 15.85 1.92 13.76
N ALA A 220 15.90 2.15 15.08
CA ALA A 220 16.23 1.11 16.04
C ALA A 220 15.16 0.01 16.10
N GLU A 221 13.87 0.35 15.94
CA GLU A 221 12.77 -0.62 15.83
C GLU A 221 12.84 -1.41 14.52
N LEU A 222 13.08 -0.73 13.39
CA LEU A 222 13.27 -1.37 12.08
C LEU A 222 14.46 -2.33 12.10
N SER A 223 15.57 -1.96 12.74
CA SER A 223 16.72 -2.87 12.88
C SER A 223 16.43 -4.12 13.69
N LYS A 224 15.42 -4.11 14.60
CA LYS A 224 14.98 -5.33 15.28
C LYS A 224 14.21 -6.23 14.32
N LEU A 225 13.26 -5.65 13.57
CA LEU A 225 12.51 -6.37 12.53
C LEU A 225 13.45 -6.97 11.47
N ASP A 226 14.44 -6.19 11.02
CA ASP A 226 15.40 -6.63 10.01
C ASP A 226 16.21 -7.86 10.48
N ARG A 227 16.63 -7.87 11.76
CA ARG A 227 17.30 -9.03 12.37
C ARG A 227 16.40 -10.25 12.44
N GLU A 228 15.13 -10.10 12.79
CA GLU A 228 14.18 -11.21 12.80
C GLU A 228 13.99 -11.80 11.39
N LEU A 229 13.88 -10.95 10.38
CA LEU A 229 13.83 -11.39 9.00
C LEU A 229 15.13 -12.09 8.56
N GLN A 230 16.30 -11.63 9.03
CA GLN A 230 17.58 -12.30 8.71
C GLN A 230 17.62 -13.72 9.28
N LEU A 231 17.11 -13.95 10.49
CA LEU A 231 17.01 -15.29 11.06
C LEU A 231 16.11 -16.21 10.22
N ILE A 232 15.01 -15.67 9.68
CA ILE A 232 14.14 -16.40 8.76
C ILE A 232 14.91 -16.76 7.48
N ASP A 233 15.63 -15.82 6.87
CA ASP A 233 16.45 -16.07 5.68
C ASP A 233 17.48 -17.18 5.93
N GLU A 234 18.20 -17.12 7.05
CA GLU A 234 19.19 -18.13 7.43
C GLU A 234 18.56 -19.52 7.62
N GLU A 235 17.37 -19.58 8.22
CA GLU A 235 16.63 -20.82 8.40
C GLU A 235 16.19 -21.41 7.05
N GLN A 236 15.69 -20.58 6.14
CA GLN A 236 15.29 -21.04 4.80
C GLN A 236 16.49 -21.57 4.00
N VAL A 237 17.63 -20.88 4.05
CA VAL A 237 18.87 -21.35 3.42
C VAL A 237 19.30 -22.70 4.01
N ARG A 238 19.27 -22.84 5.33
CA ARG A 238 19.62 -24.10 6.01
C ARG A 238 18.69 -25.24 5.60
N ARG A 239 17.37 -25.01 5.58
CA ARG A 239 16.37 -25.99 5.15
C ARG A 239 16.58 -26.42 3.70
N ARG A 240 16.92 -25.49 2.81
CA ARG A 240 17.21 -25.78 1.40
C ARG A 240 18.46 -26.64 1.24
N ILE A 241 19.53 -26.35 1.98
CA ILE A 241 20.77 -27.15 1.96
C ILE A 241 20.51 -28.56 2.51
N MET A 242 19.86 -28.67 3.68
CA MET A 242 19.55 -29.96 4.29
C MET A 242 18.63 -30.81 3.40
N GLY A 243 17.61 -30.20 2.79
CA GLY A 243 16.74 -30.86 1.82
C GLY A 243 17.52 -31.36 0.60
N GLY A 244 18.43 -30.56 0.06
CA GLY A 244 19.30 -30.96 -1.05
C GLY A 244 20.20 -32.15 -0.69
N ILE A 245 20.82 -32.13 0.50
CA ILE A 245 21.64 -33.25 0.99
C ILE A 245 20.78 -34.52 1.15
N ALA A 246 19.58 -34.41 1.73
CA ALA A 246 18.69 -35.56 1.91
C ALA A 246 18.27 -36.18 0.58
N VAL A 247 17.90 -35.37 -0.42
CA VAL A 247 17.55 -35.85 -1.77
C VAL A 247 18.75 -36.53 -2.43
N ALA A 248 19.94 -35.92 -2.37
CA ALA A 248 21.16 -36.50 -2.93
C ALA A 248 21.52 -37.85 -2.28
N ALA A 249 21.36 -37.96 -0.97
CA ALA A 249 21.57 -39.21 -0.23
C ALA A 249 20.57 -40.30 -0.68
N LEU A 250 19.28 -39.97 -0.79
CA LEU A 250 18.25 -40.92 -1.26
C LEU A 250 18.51 -41.40 -2.69
N LEU A 251 18.90 -40.50 -3.60
CA LEU A 251 19.26 -40.85 -4.97
C LEU A 251 20.50 -41.75 -5.03
N SER A 252 21.49 -41.48 -4.18
CA SER A 252 22.72 -42.29 -4.10
C SER A 252 22.42 -43.70 -3.57
N ILE A 253 21.56 -43.82 -2.56
CA ILE A 253 21.10 -45.10 -2.03
C ILE A 253 20.31 -45.87 -3.10
N ALA A 254 19.40 -45.20 -3.81
CA ALA A 254 18.62 -45.80 -4.89
C ALA A 254 19.51 -46.30 -6.04
N LEU A 255 20.53 -45.52 -6.41
CA LEU A 255 21.53 -45.90 -7.42
C LEU A 255 22.34 -47.12 -6.96
N LEU A 256 22.81 -47.12 -5.71
CA LEU A 256 23.55 -48.24 -5.14
C LEU A 256 22.70 -49.52 -5.13
N ALA A 257 21.44 -49.43 -4.70
CA ALA A 257 20.51 -50.56 -4.71
C ALA A 257 20.25 -51.09 -6.13
N TYR A 258 20.12 -50.20 -7.11
CA TYR A 258 19.99 -50.56 -8.53
C TYR A 258 21.24 -51.29 -9.05
N LEU A 259 22.44 -50.77 -8.76
CA LEU A 259 23.70 -51.39 -9.16
C LEU A 259 23.89 -52.77 -8.52
N LEU A 260 23.65 -52.90 -7.21
CA LEU A 260 23.71 -54.19 -6.50
C LEU A 260 22.73 -55.20 -7.10
N ARG A 261 21.47 -54.79 -7.35
CA ARG A 261 20.47 -55.67 -7.98
C ARG A 261 20.91 -56.17 -9.36
N ARG A 262 21.64 -55.35 -10.12
CA ARG A 262 22.16 -55.74 -11.43
C ARG A 262 23.29 -56.76 -11.30
N THR A 263 24.22 -56.56 -10.37
CA THR A 263 25.37 -57.45 -10.17
C THR A 263 24.98 -58.87 -9.71
N PHE A 264 23.92 -59.03 -8.93
CA PHE A 264 23.48 -60.34 -8.42
C PHE A 264 22.46 -61.07 -9.31
N ARG A 265 22.13 -60.54 -10.49
CA ARG A 265 21.17 -61.14 -11.42
C ARG A 265 21.82 -61.81 -12.64
N ASP A 266 23.12 -61.61 -12.80
CA ASP A 266 24.01 -62.28 -13.74
C ASP A 266 24.79 -63.38 -12.99
#